data_AF-T1BUB6-F1
#
_entry.id   AF-T1BUB6-F1
#
_cell.length_a   1.000
_cell.length_b   1.000
_cell.length_c   1.000
_cell.angle_alpha   90.00
_cell.angle_beta   90.00
_cell.angle_gamma   90.00
#
_symmetry.space_group_name_H-M   'P 1'
#
loop_
_entity.id
_entity.type
_entity.pdbx_description
1 polymer ?
#
loop_
_entity_poly.entity_id
_entity_poly.type
_entity_poly.pdbx_seq_one_letter_code
_entity_poly.pdbx_strand_id
1 'polypeptide(L)'
;MSSIQGLFPPGTDLSLVEGIPFRCRPGCGLCCYATPGVGPEELPGLIKAAPRLPMLGAPSNHLRIRSRPGGGACCALSTTRCTVYPSRPSPCRTFPIHTHLGVRPQLSLVLSCPGVPLTGILGKAGDLPRTEEPEGLATELSAVASTLRSTPTEALLRQTAHRLEALIRSSVRQGRWEEREPLQRDLGSSLPLPQPGDFPPSGVPGMDEPLENLPLFFEEGKGVLGLRQGNSGYQVLQFSEEGGEEDRLGEFPVPTYPPVLDEEARGLLDGYLRYLLRRDQFWFLAYGTLRDERDRTLREIVVSTLRQAGAHVVVRAKVRASLKGRAQEVLGAPALEEGIRAFDADLLDQPTFGTAF
;
A
#
# COMPACT_ATOMS: atom_id res chain seq x y z
N MET A 1 -20.70 -9.14 14.70
CA MET A 1 -20.38 -7.71 14.42
C MET A 1 -20.14 -6.90 15.70
N SER A 2 -20.82 -7.16 16.83
CA SER A 2 -20.65 -6.37 18.07
C SER A 2 -19.37 -6.60 18.90
N SER A 3 -18.43 -7.47 18.50
CA SER A 3 -17.27 -7.81 19.34
C SER A 3 -16.02 -6.94 19.12
N ILE A 4 -15.82 -6.36 17.93
CA ILE A 4 -14.58 -5.62 17.63
C ILE A 4 -14.68 -4.11 17.93
N GLN A 5 -15.88 -3.52 17.86
CA GLN A 5 -16.04 -2.06 18.07
C GLN A 5 -15.61 -1.62 19.47
N GLY A 6 -15.82 -2.45 20.49
CA GLY A 6 -15.38 -2.16 21.86
C GLY A 6 -13.85 -2.16 22.05
N LEU A 7 -13.07 -2.61 21.06
CA LEU A 7 -11.62 -2.60 21.12
C LEU A 7 -11.04 -1.24 20.71
N PHE A 8 -11.75 -0.42 19.94
CA PHE A 8 -11.17 0.78 19.33
C PHE A 8 -11.65 2.07 20.01
N PRO A 9 -10.84 3.15 19.97
CA PRO A 9 -11.31 4.47 20.39
C PRO A 9 -12.59 4.87 19.62
N PRO A 10 -13.52 5.61 20.27
CA PRO A 10 -14.73 6.09 19.60
C PRO A 10 -14.42 6.85 18.31
N GLY A 11 -15.21 6.62 17.27
CA GLY A 11 -15.05 7.27 15.96
C GLY A 11 -14.00 6.64 15.03
N THR A 12 -13.37 5.53 15.42
CA THR A 12 -12.50 4.76 14.53
C THR A 12 -13.30 4.15 13.38
N ASP A 13 -12.89 4.42 12.14
CA ASP A 13 -13.50 3.90 10.93
C ASP A 13 -12.90 2.54 10.56
N LEU A 14 -13.72 1.49 10.72
CA LEU A 14 -13.39 0.10 10.44
C LEU A 14 -13.90 -0.38 9.07
N SER A 15 -14.54 0.50 8.29
CA SER A 15 -15.33 0.11 7.10
C SER A 15 -14.53 -0.47 5.93
N LEU A 16 -13.19 -0.45 6.01
CA LEU A 16 -12.26 -1.01 5.02
C LEU A 16 -11.54 -2.28 5.51
N VAL A 17 -11.79 -2.72 6.75
CA VAL A 17 -11.19 -3.93 7.34
C VAL A 17 -12.23 -4.90 7.90
N GLU A 18 -13.44 -4.41 8.21
CA GLU A 18 -14.50 -5.22 8.82
C GLU A 18 -14.95 -6.36 7.89
N GLY A 19 -15.02 -7.58 8.46
CA GLY A 19 -15.48 -8.76 7.74
C GLY A 19 -14.51 -9.29 6.68
N ILE A 20 -13.32 -8.71 6.56
CA ILE A 20 -12.33 -9.16 5.59
C ILE A 20 -11.53 -10.35 6.15
N PRO A 21 -11.51 -11.49 5.45
CA PRO A 21 -10.66 -12.61 5.83
C PRO A 21 -9.17 -12.32 5.59
N PHE A 22 -8.30 -12.95 6.38
CA PHE A 22 -6.86 -12.82 6.23
C PHE A 22 -6.10 -14.09 6.60
N ARG A 23 -5.20 -14.54 5.73
CA ARG A 23 -4.30 -15.66 6.07
C ARG A 23 -2.90 -15.40 5.55
N CYS A 24 -1.93 -15.36 6.45
CA CYS A 24 -0.53 -15.27 6.04
C CYS A 24 -0.15 -16.48 5.15
N ARG A 25 0.42 -16.22 3.98
CA ARG A 25 0.86 -17.30 3.08
C ARG A 25 2.22 -17.85 3.53
N PRO A 26 2.36 -19.18 3.69
CA PRO A 26 3.64 -19.79 3.98
C PRO A 26 4.70 -19.38 2.95
N GLY A 27 5.90 -19.02 3.40
CA GLY A 27 7.03 -18.68 2.52
C GLY A 27 6.94 -17.32 1.81
N CYS A 28 5.96 -16.47 2.11
CA CYS A 28 5.76 -15.20 1.39
C CYS A 28 6.85 -14.17 1.71
N GLY A 29 7.08 -13.85 2.98
CA GLY A 29 8.11 -12.91 3.42
C GLY A 29 7.97 -11.45 2.94
N LEU A 30 7.00 -11.10 2.09
CA LEU A 30 6.90 -9.78 1.45
C LEU A 30 6.94 -8.60 2.45
N CYS A 31 6.22 -8.70 3.58
CA CYS A 31 6.24 -7.67 4.61
C CYS A 31 7.62 -7.48 5.28
N CYS A 32 8.51 -8.46 5.16
CA CYS A 32 9.89 -8.37 5.65
C CYS A 32 10.83 -7.67 4.68
N TYR A 33 10.35 -7.17 3.53
CA TYR A 33 11.14 -6.32 2.64
C TYR A 33 10.93 -4.82 2.90
N ALA A 34 10.12 -4.49 3.92
CA ALA A 34 10.02 -3.13 4.45
C ALA A 34 11.10 -2.87 5.53
N THR A 35 11.38 -1.59 5.78
CA THR A 35 12.23 -1.13 6.89
C THR A 35 11.38 -0.54 8.01
N PRO A 36 10.80 -1.39 8.89
CA PRO A 36 9.82 -0.93 9.87
C PRO A 36 10.44 0.03 10.89
N GLY A 37 9.69 1.08 11.23
CA GLY A 37 9.97 1.93 12.38
C GLY A 37 9.84 1.14 13.69
N VAL A 38 10.63 1.54 14.67
CA VAL A 38 10.69 0.98 16.03
C VAL A 38 10.52 2.13 17.01
N GLY A 39 9.44 2.06 17.79
CA GLY A 39 9.16 3.01 18.86
C GLY A 39 10.14 2.84 20.04
N PRO A 40 10.40 3.91 20.83
CA PRO A 40 11.25 3.82 22.02
C PRO A 40 10.84 2.75 23.03
N GLU A 41 9.53 2.52 23.18
CA GLU A 41 8.93 1.50 24.05
C GLU A 41 9.11 0.07 23.55
N GLU A 42 9.29 -0.11 22.24
CA GLU A 42 9.47 -1.43 21.61
C GLU A 42 10.93 -1.87 21.62
N LEU A 43 11.84 -0.89 21.63
CA LEU A 43 13.28 -1.11 21.52
C LEU A 43 13.85 -2.07 22.57
N PRO A 44 13.50 -2.00 23.88
CA PRO A 44 14.04 -2.93 24.87
C PRO A 44 13.69 -4.39 24.57
N GLY A 45 12.45 -4.66 24.15
CA GLY A 45 11.99 -6.00 23.80
C GLY A 45 12.68 -6.55 22.55
N LEU A 46 12.94 -5.66 21.58
CA LEU A 46 13.63 -6.00 20.34
C LEU A 46 15.13 -6.26 20.56
N ILE A 47 15.82 -5.44 21.36
CA ILE A 47 17.22 -5.65 21.75
C ILE A 47 17.37 -6.96 22.55
N LYS A 48 16.44 -7.26 23.46
CA LYS A 48 16.45 -8.52 24.22
C LYS A 48 16.34 -9.73 23.28
N ALA A 49 15.49 -9.66 22.26
CA ALA A 49 15.29 -10.74 21.30
C ALA A 49 16.44 -10.87 20.29
N ALA A 50 17.01 -9.75 19.83
CA ALA A 50 18.11 -9.72 18.87
C ALA A 50 19.11 -8.59 19.19
N PRO A 51 20.08 -8.83 20.10
CA PRO A 51 21.00 -7.80 20.57
C PRO A 51 21.91 -7.19 19.49
N ARG A 52 22.06 -7.88 18.35
CA ARG A 52 22.91 -7.48 17.21
C ARG A 52 22.11 -6.97 16.02
N LEU A 53 20.78 -6.78 16.17
CA LEU A 53 19.94 -6.33 15.06
C LEU A 53 20.34 -4.91 14.66
N PRO A 54 20.83 -4.68 13.43
CA PRO A 54 21.27 -3.36 13.03
C PRO A 54 20.08 -2.40 12.89
N MET A 55 20.23 -1.22 13.48
CA MET A 55 19.24 -0.14 13.43
C MET A 55 19.79 1.06 12.65
N LEU A 56 18.89 1.80 12.01
CA LEU A 56 19.12 3.10 11.42
C LEU A 56 18.47 4.17 12.29
N GLY A 57 19.17 5.27 12.55
CA GLY A 57 18.56 6.45 13.14
C GLY A 57 17.67 7.18 12.13
N ALA A 58 16.51 7.65 12.56
CA ALA A 58 15.64 8.53 11.78
C ALA A 58 15.62 9.96 12.37
N PRO A 59 15.30 10.99 11.58
CA PRO A 59 15.28 12.40 12.02
C PRO A 59 14.34 12.70 13.20
N SER A 60 13.40 11.81 13.52
CA SER A 60 12.33 12.00 14.49
C SER A 60 12.53 11.25 15.82
N ASN A 61 13.76 10.91 16.22
CA ASN A 61 14.07 10.02 17.37
C ASN A 61 13.52 8.59 17.26
N HIS A 62 13.03 8.21 16.08
CA HIS A 62 12.62 6.83 15.81
C HIS A 62 13.82 6.05 15.26
N LEU A 63 13.89 4.78 15.60
CA LEU A 63 14.82 3.85 14.96
C LEU A 63 14.08 3.10 13.86
N ARG A 64 14.79 2.64 12.84
CA ARG A 64 14.27 1.70 11.85
C ARG A 64 15.14 0.46 11.84
N ILE A 65 14.54 -0.71 11.66
CA ILE A 65 15.32 -1.92 11.40
C ILE A 65 15.98 -1.76 10.03
N ARG A 66 17.29 -1.99 9.95
CA ARG A 66 18.05 -1.86 8.70
C ARG A 66 17.69 -3.00 7.74
N SER A 67 17.69 -2.70 6.45
CA SER A 67 17.79 -3.72 5.41
C SER A 67 19.16 -4.42 5.45
N ARG A 68 19.24 -5.62 4.88
CA ARG A 68 20.47 -6.39 4.70
C ARG A 68 21.50 -5.62 3.86
N PRO A 69 22.81 -5.89 4.00
CA PRO A 69 23.84 -5.32 3.12
C PRO A 69 23.58 -5.76 1.67
N GLY A 70 23.06 -4.86 0.84
CA GLY A 70 22.53 -5.16 -0.49
C GLY A 70 21.10 -4.65 -0.72
N GLY A 71 20.39 -4.27 0.34
CA GLY A 71 19.03 -3.72 0.25
C GLY A 71 17.95 -4.81 0.15
N GLY A 72 16.70 -4.38 0.03
CA GLY A 72 15.55 -5.27 -0.19
C GLY A 72 15.04 -5.98 1.06
N ALA A 73 15.80 -6.88 1.69
CA ALA A 73 15.31 -7.69 2.82
C ALA A 73 15.64 -7.08 4.19
N CYS A 74 14.75 -7.22 5.18
CA CYS A 74 15.01 -6.83 6.57
C CYS A 74 16.07 -7.73 7.22
N CYS A 75 16.94 -7.16 8.06
CA CYS A 75 17.98 -7.93 8.77
C CYS A 75 17.42 -8.99 9.75
N ALA A 76 16.14 -8.92 10.11
CA ALA A 76 15.48 -9.93 10.93
C ALA A 76 14.87 -11.09 10.11
N LEU A 77 14.91 -11.05 8.78
CA LEU A 77 14.44 -12.14 7.92
C LEU A 77 15.46 -13.28 7.89
N SER A 78 15.01 -14.52 8.11
CA SER A 78 15.80 -15.74 7.93
C SER A 78 14.89 -16.90 7.53
N THR A 79 15.20 -17.61 6.44
CA THR A 79 14.42 -18.76 5.95
C THR A 79 12.92 -18.45 5.83
N THR A 80 12.58 -17.34 5.17
CA THR A 80 11.21 -16.76 5.02
C THR A 80 10.50 -16.36 6.33
N ARG A 81 11.18 -16.39 7.48
CA ARG A 81 10.57 -16.10 8.79
C ARG A 81 11.28 -14.98 9.52
N CYS A 82 10.52 -14.21 10.29
CA CYS A 82 11.06 -13.17 11.16
C CYS A 82 11.67 -13.80 12.41
N THR A 83 12.98 -13.63 12.61
CA THR A 83 13.71 -14.16 13.78
C THR A 83 13.29 -13.50 15.10
N VAL A 84 12.72 -12.30 15.03
CA VAL A 84 12.17 -11.56 16.17
C VAL A 84 10.64 -11.59 16.21
N TYR A 85 9.99 -12.62 15.63
CA TYR A 85 8.53 -12.68 15.48
C TYR A 85 7.72 -12.26 16.74
N PRO A 86 8.06 -12.71 17.96
CA PRO A 86 7.34 -12.33 19.19
C PRO A 86 7.59 -10.88 19.63
N SER A 87 8.73 -10.30 19.24
CA SER A 87 9.16 -8.93 19.57
C SER A 87 9.10 -7.99 18.35
N ARG A 88 8.32 -8.35 17.32
CA ARG A 88 8.16 -7.53 16.12
C ARG A 88 7.69 -6.13 16.50
N PRO A 89 8.19 -5.06 15.85
CA PRO A 89 7.69 -3.70 16.09
C PRO A 89 6.25 -3.54 15.60
N SER A 90 5.60 -2.46 16.02
CA SER A 90 4.18 -2.18 15.80
C SER A 90 3.78 -2.33 14.32
N PRO A 91 4.48 -1.73 13.33
CA PRO A 91 4.14 -1.89 11.92
C PRO A 91 4.10 -3.35 11.44
N CYS A 92 4.97 -4.20 12.00
CA CYS A 92 5.04 -5.62 11.66
C CYS A 92 3.98 -6.47 12.36
N ARG A 93 3.46 -6.04 13.52
CA ARG A 93 2.39 -6.73 14.26
C ARG A 93 1.01 -6.39 13.72
N THR A 94 0.84 -5.19 13.16
CA THR A 94 -0.45 -4.74 12.64
C THR A 94 -0.65 -5.12 11.17
N PHE A 95 0.41 -5.45 10.43
CA PHE A 95 0.32 -5.85 9.01
C PHE A 95 -0.62 -7.05 8.81
N PRO A 96 -1.57 -7.00 7.85
CA PRO A 96 -1.66 -6.05 6.73
C PRO A 96 -2.58 -4.86 7.00
N ILE A 97 -2.86 -4.50 8.25
CA ILE A 97 -3.64 -3.33 8.60
C ILE A 97 -2.73 -2.11 8.70
N HIS A 98 -3.11 -1.06 7.99
CA HIS A 98 -2.50 0.24 8.07
C HIS A 98 -3.46 1.24 8.73
N THR A 99 -2.93 2.07 9.63
CA THR A 99 -3.72 3.02 10.43
C THR A 99 -3.41 4.45 9.99
N HIS A 100 -4.45 5.18 9.63
CA HIS A 100 -4.35 6.60 9.27
C HIS A 100 -4.96 7.45 10.37
N LEU A 101 -4.22 8.44 10.89
CA LEU A 101 -4.74 9.42 11.83
C LEU A 101 -5.01 10.72 11.10
N GLY A 102 -6.22 10.80 10.55
CA GLY A 102 -6.68 11.95 9.80
C GLY A 102 -7.50 12.94 10.60
N VAL A 103 -8.73 13.15 10.13
CA VAL A 103 -9.80 13.75 10.96
C VAL A 103 -10.37 12.76 11.97
N ARG A 104 -10.11 11.46 11.74
CA ARG A 104 -10.42 10.33 12.60
C ARG A 104 -9.36 9.23 12.42
N PRO A 105 -9.26 8.26 13.32
CA PRO A 105 -8.56 7.02 13.03
C PRO A 105 -9.32 6.25 11.95
N GLN A 106 -8.66 5.88 10.85
CA GLN A 106 -9.20 4.98 9.84
C GLN A 106 -8.25 3.82 9.63
N LEU A 107 -8.80 2.61 9.63
CA LEU A 107 -8.06 1.39 9.30
C LEU A 107 -8.28 1.05 7.83
N SER A 108 -7.21 0.67 7.13
CA SER A 108 -7.29 0.14 5.77
C SER A 108 -6.37 -1.06 5.62
N LEU A 109 -6.61 -1.89 4.61
CA LEU A 109 -5.78 -3.06 4.32
C LEU A 109 -4.72 -2.73 3.29
N VAL A 110 -3.53 -3.28 3.49
CA VAL A 110 -2.44 -3.34 2.52
C VAL A 110 -2.74 -4.45 1.52
N LEU A 111 -3.19 -4.08 0.32
CA LEU A 111 -3.66 -5.03 -0.69
C LEU A 111 -2.50 -5.73 -1.42
N SER A 112 -1.28 -5.23 -1.29
CA SER A 112 -0.09 -5.95 -1.75
C SER A 112 0.14 -7.26 -0.99
N CYS A 113 -0.41 -7.41 0.22
CA CYS A 113 -0.35 -8.64 0.98
C CYS A 113 -1.09 -9.79 0.26
N PRO A 114 -0.40 -10.87 -0.16
CA PRO A 114 -1.04 -12.01 -0.84
C PRO A 114 -2.06 -12.74 0.04
N GLY A 115 -1.99 -12.56 1.36
CA GLY A 115 -2.91 -13.13 2.34
C GLY A 115 -4.27 -12.43 2.43
N VAL A 116 -4.42 -11.27 1.79
CA VAL A 116 -5.67 -10.51 1.72
C VAL A 116 -6.35 -10.82 0.37
N PRO A 117 -7.58 -11.38 0.35
CA PRO A 117 -8.32 -11.57 -0.88
C PRO A 117 -8.94 -10.26 -1.36
N LEU A 118 -8.70 -9.91 -2.63
CA LEU A 118 -9.22 -8.66 -3.21
C LEU A 118 -10.74 -8.73 -3.44
N THR A 119 -11.26 -9.93 -3.70
CA THR A 119 -12.68 -10.20 -3.93
C THR A 119 -13.58 -9.73 -2.78
N GLY A 120 -13.13 -9.89 -1.53
CA GLY A 120 -13.86 -9.46 -0.34
C GLY A 120 -13.93 -7.95 -0.14
N ILE A 121 -13.00 -7.20 -0.75
CA ILE A 121 -12.82 -5.76 -0.51
C ILE A 121 -13.45 -4.93 -1.64
N LEU A 122 -13.49 -5.48 -2.85
CA LEU A 122 -13.87 -4.76 -4.06
C LEU A 122 -15.34 -5.02 -4.49
N GLY A 123 -16.12 -5.74 -3.67
CA GLY A 123 -17.57 -5.86 -3.78
C GLY A 123 -18.09 -6.63 -5.02
N LYS A 124 -17.19 -7.12 -5.88
CA LYS A 124 -17.48 -8.03 -7.00
C LYS A 124 -16.33 -9.00 -7.17
N ALA A 125 -16.57 -10.26 -6.83
CA ALA A 125 -16.02 -11.43 -7.50
C ALA A 125 -16.77 -12.64 -6.96
N GLY A 126 -17.79 -13.04 -7.72
CA GLY A 126 -18.39 -14.36 -7.56
C GLY A 126 -17.33 -15.42 -7.78
N ASP A 127 -17.39 -16.47 -6.97
CA ASP A 127 -16.82 -17.79 -7.25
C ASP A 127 -15.30 -17.95 -7.32
N LEU A 128 -14.51 -17.22 -6.52
CA LEU A 128 -13.21 -17.79 -6.14
C LEU A 128 -13.42 -18.93 -5.13
N PRO A 129 -12.84 -20.12 -5.35
CA PRO A 129 -13.03 -21.26 -4.48
C PRO A 129 -12.53 -20.93 -3.06
N ARG A 130 -13.47 -20.86 -2.12
CA ARG A 130 -13.22 -20.75 -0.69
C ARG A 130 -12.71 -22.09 -0.19
N THR A 131 -11.41 -22.31 -0.22
CA THR A 131 -10.84 -23.62 0.15
C THR A 131 -10.62 -23.83 1.64
N GLU A 132 -10.86 -22.85 2.51
CA GLU A 132 -10.91 -22.99 3.97
C GLU A 132 -11.48 -21.69 4.56
N GLU A 133 -12.21 -21.73 5.68
CA GLU A 133 -12.61 -20.50 6.39
C GLU A 133 -11.33 -19.77 6.83
N PRO A 134 -11.03 -18.58 6.28
CA PRO A 134 -9.78 -17.90 6.62
C PRO A 134 -9.82 -17.48 8.09
N GLU A 135 -8.66 -17.46 8.74
CA GLU A 135 -8.53 -16.75 10.01
C GLU A 135 -8.93 -15.28 9.76
N GLY A 136 -9.65 -14.68 10.71
CA GLY A 136 -9.95 -13.26 10.63
C GLY A 136 -8.72 -12.42 10.96
N LEU A 137 -8.83 -11.10 10.81
CA LEU A 137 -7.82 -10.13 11.25
C LEU A 137 -7.77 -9.94 12.78
N ALA A 138 -8.20 -10.92 13.58
CA ALA A 138 -8.45 -10.72 15.01
C ALA A 138 -7.17 -10.34 15.78
N THR A 139 -6.06 -11.01 15.50
CA THR A 139 -4.75 -10.74 16.13
C THR A 139 -4.24 -9.36 15.74
N GLU A 140 -4.29 -9.03 14.46
CA GLU A 140 -3.83 -7.75 13.90
C GLU A 140 -4.69 -6.59 14.41
N LEU A 141 -6.02 -6.74 14.42
CA LEU A 141 -6.96 -5.75 14.97
C LEU A 141 -6.72 -5.52 16.46
N SER A 142 -6.46 -6.57 17.24
CA SER A 142 -6.10 -6.43 18.64
C SER A 142 -4.79 -5.67 18.82
N ALA A 143 -3.78 -5.94 17.97
CA ALA A 143 -2.52 -5.21 17.98
C ALA A 143 -2.72 -3.73 17.64
N VAL A 144 -3.47 -3.41 16.59
CA VAL A 144 -3.84 -2.04 16.20
C VAL A 144 -4.57 -1.32 17.34
N ALA A 145 -5.56 -1.97 17.95
CA ALA A 145 -6.32 -1.42 19.06
C ALA A 145 -5.40 -1.10 20.27
N SER A 146 -4.43 -1.97 20.55
CA SER A 146 -3.41 -1.72 21.58
C SER A 146 -2.56 -0.50 21.23
N THR A 147 -2.04 -0.43 20.01
CA THR A 147 -1.23 0.71 19.54
C THR A 147 -2.02 2.02 19.64
N LEU A 148 -3.27 2.06 19.15
CA LEU A 148 -4.11 3.25 19.20
C LEU A 148 -4.42 3.76 20.61
N ARG A 149 -4.43 2.87 21.61
CA ARG A 149 -4.61 3.22 23.03
C ARG A 149 -3.33 3.75 23.67
N SER A 150 -2.16 3.29 23.25
CA SER A 150 -0.87 3.75 23.78
C SER A 150 -0.36 5.02 23.08
N THR A 151 -0.77 5.25 21.84
CA THR A 151 -0.44 6.47 21.08
C THR A 151 -1.27 7.65 21.58
N PRO A 152 -0.72 8.88 21.66
CA PRO A 152 -1.48 10.10 21.96
C PRO A 152 -2.38 10.51 20.77
N THR A 153 -3.27 9.61 20.36
CA THR A 153 -4.10 9.70 19.14
C THR A 153 -4.86 11.01 19.07
N GLU A 154 -5.46 11.49 20.16
CA GLU A 154 -6.17 12.77 20.16
C GLU A 154 -5.27 13.97 19.84
N ALA A 155 -4.05 13.99 20.37
CA ALA A 155 -3.11 15.08 20.12
C ALA A 155 -2.67 15.09 18.65
N LEU A 156 -2.42 13.91 18.09
CA LEU A 156 -2.09 13.73 16.67
C LEU A 156 -3.25 14.15 15.76
N LEU A 157 -4.49 13.72 16.06
CA LEU A 157 -5.68 14.12 15.32
C LEU A 157 -5.89 15.64 15.35
N ARG A 158 -5.71 16.29 16.51
CA ARG A 158 -5.76 17.76 16.61
C ARG A 158 -4.69 18.44 15.76
N GLN A 159 -3.46 17.92 15.77
CA GLN A 159 -2.37 18.45 14.96
C GLN A 159 -2.67 18.32 13.46
N THR A 160 -3.14 17.16 13.01
CA THR A 160 -3.51 16.90 11.62
C THR A 160 -4.68 17.76 11.18
N ALA A 161 -5.72 17.88 12.02
CA ALA A 161 -6.86 18.76 11.76
C ALA A 161 -6.42 20.22 11.58
N HIS A 162 -5.55 20.74 12.44
CA HIS A 162 -5.04 22.11 12.32
C HIS A 162 -4.27 22.36 11.01
N ARG A 163 -3.41 21.41 10.61
CA ARG A 163 -2.70 21.48 9.32
C ARG A 163 -3.65 21.46 8.14
N LEU A 164 -4.67 20.60 8.19
CA LEU A 164 -5.68 20.49 7.15
C LEU A 164 -6.52 21.75 7.04
N GLU A 165 -6.99 22.32 8.15
CA GLU A 165 -7.72 23.59 8.16
C GLU A 165 -6.92 24.74 7.54
N ALA A 166 -5.62 24.82 7.82
CA ALA A 166 -4.75 25.83 7.24
C ALA A 166 -4.68 25.69 5.70
N LEU A 167 -4.54 24.47 5.20
CA LEU A 167 -4.58 24.17 3.77
C LEU A 167 -5.94 24.54 3.17
N ILE A 168 -7.04 24.07 3.76
CA ILE A 168 -8.42 24.36 3.32
C ILE A 168 -8.64 25.87 3.19
N ARG A 169 -8.35 26.63 4.25
CA ARG A 169 -8.52 28.10 4.24
C ARG A 169 -7.73 28.76 3.12
N SER A 170 -6.51 28.28 2.84
CA SER A 170 -5.70 28.82 1.74
C SER A 170 -6.28 28.47 0.37
N SER A 171 -6.68 27.22 0.16
CA SER A 171 -7.20 26.73 -1.12
C SER A 171 -8.59 27.29 -1.43
N VAL A 172 -9.44 27.50 -0.43
CA VAL A 172 -10.75 28.17 -0.59
C VAL A 172 -10.57 29.60 -1.09
N ARG A 173 -9.64 30.37 -0.51
CA ARG A 173 -9.35 31.74 -0.98
C ARG A 173 -8.86 31.79 -2.43
N GLN A 174 -8.27 30.70 -2.91
CA GLN A 174 -7.76 30.57 -4.27
C GLN A 174 -8.78 29.97 -5.24
N GLY A 175 -9.99 29.59 -4.77
CA GLY A 175 -10.99 28.93 -5.61
C GLY A 175 -10.60 27.50 -6.04
N ARG A 176 -9.71 26.85 -5.28
CA ARG A 176 -9.13 25.53 -5.62
C ARG A 176 -9.64 24.37 -4.75
N TRP A 177 -10.42 24.69 -3.72
CA TRP A 177 -10.95 23.71 -2.78
C TRP A 177 -12.33 23.21 -3.21
N GLU A 178 -12.56 21.92 -3.06
CA GLU A 178 -13.87 21.29 -3.13
C GLU A 178 -14.02 20.38 -1.91
N GLU A 179 -15.23 20.29 -1.35
CA GLU A 179 -15.46 19.44 -0.18
C GLU A 179 -15.29 17.96 -0.53
N ARG A 180 -14.60 17.22 0.36
CA ARG A 180 -14.25 15.82 0.13
C ARG A 180 -15.47 14.94 -0.10
N GLU A 181 -16.50 15.02 0.74
CA GLU A 181 -17.63 14.10 0.68
C GLU A 181 -18.46 14.22 -0.61
N PRO A 182 -18.84 15.44 -1.07
CA PRO A 182 -19.45 15.63 -2.38
C PRO A 182 -18.56 15.13 -3.52
N LEU A 183 -17.28 15.50 -3.52
CA LEU A 183 -16.34 15.10 -4.57
C LEU A 183 -16.17 13.57 -4.62
N GLN A 184 -16.03 12.92 -3.47
CA GLN A 184 -15.93 11.47 -3.34
C GLN A 184 -17.21 10.77 -3.86
N ARG A 185 -18.39 11.32 -3.56
CA ARG A 185 -19.67 10.77 -4.02
C ARG A 185 -19.82 10.90 -5.53
N ASP A 186 -19.51 12.08 -6.07
CA ASP A 186 -19.56 12.38 -7.50
C ASP A 186 -18.61 11.45 -8.28
N LEU A 187 -17.33 11.42 -7.91
CA LEU A 187 -16.34 10.53 -8.54
C LEU A 187 -16.64 9.04 -8.31
N GLY A 188 -17.23 8.68 -7.17
CA GLY A 188 -17.65 7.30 -6.91
C GLY A 188 -18.75 6.81 -7.85
N SER A 189 -19.57 7.72 -8.37
CA SER A 189 -20.63 7.43 -9.35
C SER A 189 -20.11 7.29 -10.79
N SER A 190 -19.04 8.02 -11.12
CA SER A 190 -18.39 7.98 -12.43
C SER A 190 -16.88 8.11 -12.27
N LEU A 191 -16.22 6.97 -12.05
CA LEU A 191 -14.78 6.94 -11.82
C LEU A 191 -13.99 7.34 -13.08
N PRO A 192 -12.97 8.19 -12.93
CA PRO A 192 -12.09 8.53 -14.03
C PRO A 192 -11.13 7.37 -14.32
N LEU A 193 -11.49 6.51 -15.27
CA LEU A 193 -10.63 5.43 -15.72
C LEU A 193 -9.43 5.97 -16.52
N PRO A 194 -8.29 5.26 -16.52
CA PRO A 194 -7.13 5.61 -17.35
C PRO A 194 -7.50 5.77 -18.83
N GLN A 195 -6.91 6.75 -19.48
CA GLN A 195 -7.07 7.06 -20.91
C GLN A 195 -5.72 6.91 -21.62
N PRO A 196 -5.67 6.93 -22.97
CA PRO A 196 -4.41 6.79 -23.70
C PRO A 196 -3.29 7.75 -23.28
N GLY A 197 -3.61 9.00 -22.93
CA GLY A 197 -2.62 9.97 -22.47
C GLY A 197 -2.03 9.68 -21.09
N ASP A 198 -2.53 8.69 -20.36
CA ASP A 198 -1.98 8.26 -19.06
C ASP A 198 -0.91 7.16 -19.20
N PHE A 199 -0.58 6.75 -20.44
CA PHE A 199 0.38 5.69 -20.75
C PHE A 199 1.59 6.25 -21.52
N PRO A 200 2.83 5.84 -21.18
CA PRO A 200 3.20 5.08 -19.98
C PRO A 200 2.95 5.90 -18.70
N PRO A 201 2.66 5.25 -17.56
CA PRO A 201 2.46 5.97 -16.31
C PRO A 201 3.79 6.57 -15.83
N SER A 202 3.72 7.75 -15.22
CA SER A 202 4.89 8.47 -14.69
C SER A 202 5.43 7.85 -13.40
N GLY A 203 6.66 8.17 -12.97
CA GLY A 203 7.09 7.88 -11.59
C GLY A 203 7.55 6.44 -11.32
N VAL A 204 8.07 5.75 -12.34
CA VAL A 204 8.74 4.45 -12.14
C VAL A 204 10.15 4.73 -11.63
N PRO A 205 10.63 4.04 -10.59
CA PRO A 205 11.97 4.30 -10.09
C PRO A 205 13.04 4.04 -11.15
N GLY A 206 14.00 4.97 -11.22
CA GLY A 206 15.11 4.90 -12.16
C GLY A 206 16.07 3.74 -11.87
N MET A 207 17.05 3.54 -12.76
CA MET A 207 18.07 2.51 -12.57
C MET A 207 18.94 2.71 -11.32
N ASP A 208 19.08 3.97 -10.87
CA ASP A 208 19.89 4.37 -9.73
C ASP A 208 19.10 4.34 -8.39
N GLU A 209 17.82 3.99 -8.41
CA GLU A 209 17.03 3.90 -7.19
C GLU A 209 17.53 2.73 -6.31
N PRO A 210 17.73 2.94 -4.99
CA PRO A 210 18.03 1.88 -4.05
C PRO A 210 16.99 0.74 -4.09
N LEU A 211 17.45 -0.50 -3.91
CA LEU A 211 16.61 -1.69 -4.01
C LEU A 211 15.46 -1.70 -2.99
N GLU A 212 15.66 -1.11 -1.82
CA GLU A 212 14.66 -0.94 -0.76
C GLU A 212 13.51 0.02 -1.12
N ASN A 213 13.65 0.83 -2.17
CA ASN A 213 12.63 1.77 -2.63
C ASN A 213 11.91 1.29 -3.90
N LEU A 214 12.26 0.10 -4.40
CA LEU A 214 11.59 -0.44 -5.59
C LEU A 214 10.18 -0.95 -5.24
N PRO A 215 9.20 -0.76 -6.12
CA PRO A 215 7.90 -1.42 -6.03
C PRO A 215 8.04 -2.93 -5.92
N LEU A 216 7.60 -3.49 -4.79
CA LEU A 216 7.72 -4.92 -4.52
C LEU A 216 6.41 -5.66 -4.70
N PHE A 217 6.51 -6.91 -5.16
CA PHE A 217 5.40 -7.84 -5.21
C PHE A 217 5.88 -9.28 -5.01
N PHE A 218 4.97 -10.17 -4.63
CA PHE A 218 5.27 -11.58 -4.45
C PHE A 218 4.77 -12.39 -5.65
N GLU A 219 5.59 -13.30 -6.14
CA GLU A 219 5.23 -14.25 -7.19
C GLU A 219 5.50 -15.69 -6.73
N GLU A 220 4.48 -16.54 -6.83
CA GLU A 220 4.58 -17.92 -6.36
C GLU A 220 5.64 -18.69 -7.15
N GLY A 221 6.53 -19.38 -6.43
CA GLY A 221 7.68 -20.09 -7.01
C GLY A 221 8.88 -19.21 -7.38
N LYS A 222 8.75 -17.87 -7.36
CA LYS A 222 9.85 -16.93 -7.64
C LYS A 222 10.21 -16.03 -6.45
N GLY A 223 9.36 -15.96 -5.42
CA GLY A 223 9.62 -15.18 -4.22
C GLY A 223 9.26 -13.70 -4.39
N VAL A 224 10.03 -12.82 -3.75
CA VAL A 224 9.82 -11.37 -3.79
C VAL A 224 10.53 -10.77 -4.98
N LEU A 225 9.78 -10.02 -5.77
CA LEU A 225 10.24 -9.36 -6.99
C LEU A 225 10.11 -7.85 -6.85
N GLY A 226 10.97 -7.11 -7.54
CA GLY A 226 10.89 -5.65 -7.65
C GLY A 226 10.86 -5.17 -9.09
N LEU A 227 10.29 -3.98 -9.30
CA LEU A 227 10.25 -3.29 -10.60
C LEU A 227 11.12 -2.05 -10.58
N ARG A 228 11.93 -1.87 -11.63
CA ARG A 228 12.58 -0.59 -11.93
C ARG A 228 12.53 -0.28 -13.41
N GLN A 229 12.85 0.95 -13.76
CA GLN A 229 13.01 1.35 -15.16
C GLN A 229 14.20 0.61 -15.81
N GLY A 230 13.95 0.00 -16.96
CA GLY A 230 14.96 -0.57 -17.86
C GLY A 230 15.20 0.32 -19.09
N ASN A 231 15.90 -0.19 -20.09
CA ASN A 231 16.27 0.57 -21.30
C ASN A 231 15.08 0.80 -22.27
N SER A 232 14.15 -0.14 -22.30
CA SER A 232 13.04 -0.32 -23.22
C SER A 232 11.71 -0.65 -22.51
N GLY A 233 11.73 -0.81 -21.18
CA GLY A 233 10.54 -1.15 -20.40
C GLY A 233 10.82 -1.24 -18.90
N TYR A 234 10.14 -2.17 -18.21
CA TYR A 234 10.39 -2.48 -16.81
C TYR A 234 11.32 -3.66 -16.67
N GLN A 235 12.39 -3.48 -15.91
CA GLN A 235 13.24 -4.58 -15.48
C GLN A 235 12.62 -5.22 -14.22
N VAL A 236 12.48 -6.55 -14.25
CA VAL A 236 12.00 -7.33 -13.12
C VAL A 236 13.19 -7.99 -12.43
N LEU A 237 13.35 -7.68 -11.15
CA LEU A 237 14.43 -8.19 -10.31
C LEU A 237 13.86 -9.20 -9.32
N GLN A 238 14.52 -10.34 -9.14
CA GLN A 238 14.28 -11.25 -8.03
C GLN A 238 15.20 -10.87 -6.88
N PHE A 239 14.66 -10.88 -5.65
CA PHE A 239 15.41 -10.51 -4.46
C PHE A 239 15.76 -11.73 -3.63
N SER A 240 16.99 -11.73 -3.09
CA SER A 240 17.42 -12.75 -2.13
C SER A 240 16.86 -12.47 -0.73
N GLU A 241 16.63 -13.51 0.06
CA GLU A 241 16.35 -13.40 1.50
C GLU A 241 17.54 -12.84 2.29
N GLU A 242 18.77 -13.03 1.78
CA GLU A 242 19.99 -12.49 2.40
C GLU A 242 20.24 -11.03 2.03
N GLY A 243 19.36 -10.45 1.20
CA GLY A 243 19.44 -9.08 0.69
C GLY A 243 20.01 -9.00 -0.73
N GLY A 244 19.71 -7.88 -1.39
CA GLY A 244 20.16 -7.62 -2.75
C GLY A 244 19.39 -8.37 -3.84
N GLU A 245 19.88 -8.19 -5.06
CA GLU A 245 19.38 -8.82 -6.28
C GLU A 245 19.92 -10.26 -6.38
N GLU A 246 19.02 -11.23 -6.50
CA GLU A 246 19.34 -12.65 -6.76
C GLU A 246 19.42 -12.93 -8.27
N ASP A 247 18.45 -12.45 -9.04
CA ASP A 247 18.38 -12.67 -10.49
C ASP A 247 17.67 -11.52 -11.23
N ARG A 248 17.92 -11.42 -12.53
CA ARG A 248 17.23 -10.54 -13.47
C ARG A 248 16.32 -11.37 -14.35
N LEU A 249 15.03 -11.36 -14.03
CA LEU A 249 14.05 -12.19 -14.73
C LEU A 249 13.70 -11.69 -16.14
N GLY A 250 14.19 -10.50 -16.50
CA GLY A 250 14.09 -9.93 -17.83
C GLY A 250 13.58 -8.50 -17.82
N GLU A 251 13.37 -7.99 -19.02
CA GLU A 251 12.83 -6.67 -19.26
C GLU A 251 11.56 -6.78 -20.10
N PHE A 252 10.51 -6.08 -19.66
CA PHE A 252 9.17 -6.19 -20.22
C PHE A 252 8.71 -4.84 -20.73
N PRO A 253 8.25 -4.75 -21.99
CA PRO A 253 7.86 -3.47 -22.58
C PRO A 253 6.70 -2.86 -21.80
N VAL A 254 6.79 -1.55 -21.56
CA VAL A 254 5.70 -0.78 -20.98
C VAL A 254 4.75 -0.41 -22.11
N PRO A 255 3.44 -0.71 -21.98
CA PRO A 255 2.51 -0.38 -23.04
C PRO A 255 2.36 1.14 -23.16
N THR A 256 2.45 1.64 -24.39
CA THR A 256 2.25 3.06 -24.74
C THR A 256 0.79 3.43 -24.90
N TYR A 257 -0.09 2.44 -24.90
CA TYR A 257 -1.55 2.58 -24.98
C TYR A 257 -2.21 1.68 -23.93
N PRO A 258 -3.45 1.98 -23.50
CA PRO A 258 -4.15 1.16 -22.52
C PRO A 258 -4.39 -0.25 -23.10
N PRO A 259 -3.91 -1.32 -22.44
CA PRO A 259 -4.32 -2.69 -22.75
C PRO A 259 -5.85 -2.85 -22.68
N VAL A 260 -6.38 -3.79 -23.46
CA VAL A 260 -7.81 -4.13 -23.38
C VAL A 260 -8.05 -4.89 -22.08
N LEU A 261 -9.06 -4.48 -21.32
CA LEU A 261 -9.55 -5.19 -20.13
C LEU A 261 -10.84 -5.90 -20.48
N ASP A 262 -11.00 -7.16 -20.04
CA ASP A 262 -12.32 -7.78 -20.06
C ASP A 262 -13.26 -7.13 -19.03
N GLU A 263 -14.53 -7.53 -19.04
CA GLU A 263 -15.56 -6.94 -18.16
C GLU A 263 -15.24 -7.13 -16.68
N GLU A 264 -14.73 -8.31 -16.29
CA GLU A 264 -14.40 -8.62 -14.91
C GLU A 264 -13.19 -7.81 -14.42
N ALA A 265 -12.12 -7.74 -15.23
CA ALA A 265 -10.97 -6.90 -14.96
C ALA A 265 -11.38 -5.43 -14.84
N ARG A 266 -12.21 -4.92 -15.76
CA ARG A 266 -12.70 -3.54 -15.67
C ARG A 266 -13.50 -3.30 -14.40
N GLY A 267 -14.37 -4.23 -14.01
CA GLY A 267 -15.12 -4.16 -12.76
C GLY A 267 -14.22 -4.17 -11.51
N LEU A 268 -13.15 -4.96 -11.54
CA LEU A 268 -12.16 -5.02 -10.47
C LEU A 268 -11.34 -3.73 -10.37
N LEU A 269 -10.93 -3.14 -11.50
CA LEU A 269 -10.24 -1.83 -11.53
C LEU A 269 -11.12 -0.74 -10.93
N ASP A 270 -12.39 -0.69 -11.37
CA ASP A 270 -13.40 0.25 -10.87
C ASP A 270 -13.61 0.08 -9.36
N GLY A 271 -13.76 -1.15 -8.88
CA GLY A 271 -13.81 -1.47 -7.45
C GLY A 271 -12.57 -0.95 -6.69
N TYR A 272 -11.37 -1.20 -7.22
CA TYR A 272 -10.12 -0.77 -6.59
C TYR A 272 -10.00 0.75 -6.51
N LEU A 273 -10.33 1.48 -7.58
CA LEU A 273 -10.30 2.95 -7.56
C LEU A 273 -11.33 3.54 -6.59
N ARG A 274 -12.51 2.92 -6.42
CA ARG A 274 -13.47 3.33 -5.37
C ARG A 274 -12.91 3.06 -3.98
N TYR A 275 -12.21 1.94 -3.79
CA TYR A 275 -11.57 1.62 -2.53
C TYR A 275 -10.46 2.64 -2.20
N LEU A 276 -9.63 3.05 -3.17
CA LEU A 276 -8.66 4.13 -2.99
C LEU A 276 -9.34 5.45 -2.57
N LEU A 277 -10.43 5.84 -3.24
CA LEU A 277 -11.20 7.03 -2.89
C LEU A 277 -11.74 7.02 -1.45
N ARG A 278 -11.91 5.86 -0.82
CA ARG A 278 -12.36 5.75 0.57
C ARG A 278 -11.23 5.85 1.60
N ARG A 279 -9.97 5.64 1.18
CA ARG A 279 -8.79 5.69 2.07
C ARG A 279 -8.37 7.13 2.36
N ASP A 280 -8.17 7.44 3.64
CA ASP A 280 -7.61 8.72 4.07
C ASP A 280 -6.19 8.96 3.51
N GLN A 281 -5.40 7.89 3.33
CA GLN A 281 -4.10 7.95 2.67
C GLN A 281 -4.14 8.66 1.32
N PHE A 282 -5.10 8.27 0.48
CA PHE A 282 -5.25 8.77 -0.87
C PHE A 282 -5.55 10.28 -0.85
N TRP A 283 -6.45 10.70 0.05
CA TRP A 283 -6.77 12.11 0.23
C TRP A 283 -5.59 12.91 0.76
N PHE A 284 -4.75 12.33 1.62
CA PHE A 284 -3.55 12.99 2.12
C PHE A 284 -2.47 13.16 1.06
N LEU A 285 -2.34 12.20 0.15
CA LEU A 285 -1.52 12.39 -1.04
C LEU A 285 -2.06 13.56 -1.88
N ALA A 286 -3.37 13.56 -2.18
CA ALA A 286 -3.99 14.63 -2.97
C ALA A 286 -3.86 16.02 -2.30
N TYR A 287 -3.98 16.11 -0.98
CA TYR A 287 -3.78 17.35 -0.23
C TYR A 287 -2.32 17.82 -0.23
N GLY A 288 -1.37 16.88 -0.22
CA GLY A 288 0.06 17.17 -0.37
C GLY A 288 0.32 17.79 -1.73
N THR A 289 -0.15 17.15 -2.80
CA THR A 289 -0.08 17.69 -4.17
C THR A 289 -0.78 19.04 -4.29
N LEU A 290 -1.96 19.22 -3.67
CA LEU A 290 -2.69 20.51 -3.71
C LEU A 290 -1.88 21.65 -3.08
N ARG A 291 -1.14 21.35 -2.02
CA ARG A 291 -0.25 22.32 -1.36
C ARG A 291 0.92 22.71 -2.29
N ASP A 292 1.46 21.74 -3.01
CA ASP A 292 2.70 21.90 -3.76
C ASP A 292 2.46 22.45 -5.19
N GLU A 293 1.40 22.00 -5.87
CA GLU A 293 0.99 22.47 -7.21
C GLU A 293 -0.03 23.61 -7.08
N ARG A 294 0.32 24.85 -7.42
CA ARG A 294 -0.51 26.03 -7.07
C ARG A 294 -1.62 26.38 -8.06
N ASP A 295 -1.60 25.77 -9.23
CA ASP A 295 -2.43 26.09 -10.39
C ASP A 295 -3.59 25.11 -10.62
N ARG A 296 -3.68 24.03 -9.83
CA ARG A 296 -4.66 22.96 -10.01
C ARG A 296 -5.67 22.88 -8.88
N THR A 297 -6.93 22.62 -9.20
CA THR A 297 -8.00 22.37 -8.22
C THR A 297 -7.84 20.99 -7.57
N LEU A 298 -8.45 20.80 -6.39
CA LEU A 298 -8.47 19.49 -5.71
C LEU A 298 -9.07 18.40 -6.60
N ARG A 299 -10.14 18.71 -7.35
CA ARG A 299 -10.77 17.78 -8.29
C ARG A 299 -9.82 17.32 -9.38
N GLU A 300 -9.12 18.25 -10.03
CA GLU A 300 -8.15 17.91 -11.08
C GLU A 300 -7.04 17.01 -10.56
N ILE A 301 -6.54 17.29 -9.35
CA ILE A 301 -5.54 16.46 -8.68
C ILE A 301 -6.10 15.06 -8.45
N VAL A 302 -7.23 14.94 -7.73
CA VAL A 302 -7.85 13.64 -7.42
C VAL A 302 -8.13 12.82 -8.69
N VAL A 303 -8.70 13.44 -9.73
CA VAL A 303 -8.98 12.79 -11.01
C VAL A 303 -7.69 12.28 -11.67
N SER A 304 -6.64 13.12 -11.72
CA SER A 304 -5.36 12.70 -12.30
C SER A 304 -4.69 11.58 -11.49
N THR A 305 -4.73 11.65 -10.16
CA THR A 305 -4.13 10.64 -9.29
C THR A 305 -4.83 9.29 -9.45
N LEU A 306 -6.17 9.26 -9.56
CA LEU A 306 -6.90 8.02 -9.84
C LEU A 306 -6.57 7.43 -11.21
N ARG A 307 -6.46 8.27 -12.25
CA ARG A 307 -6.09 7.83 -13.60
C ARG A 307 -4.68 7.26 -13.63
N GLN A 308 -3.72 7.92 -12.98
CA GLN A 308 -2.35 7.42 -12.86
C GLN A 308 -2.29 6.12 -12.04
N ALA A 309 -3.00 6.03 -10.92
CA ALA A 309 -3.10 4.80 -10.14
C ALA A 309 -3.64 3.63 -10.99
N GLY A 310 -4.73 3.86 -11.74
CA GLY A 310 -5.27 2.85 -12.64
C GLY A 310 -4.30 2.47 -13.77
N ALA A 311 -3.59 3.44 -14.36
CA ALA A 311 -2.60 3.18 -15.39
C ALA A 311 -1.46 2.30 -14.85
N HIS A 312 -0.92 2.62 -13.66
CA HIS A 312 0.09 1.79 -13.01
C HIS A 312 -0.38 0.36 -12.76
N VAL A 313 -1.61 0.18 -12.22
CA VAL A 313 -2.20 -1.14 -12.01
C VAL A 313 -2.24 -1.94 -13.31
N VAL A 314 -2.74 -1.34 -14.40
CA VAL A 314 -2.89 -2.01 -15.69
C VAL A 314 -1.53 -2.34 -16.31
N VAL A 315 -0.56 -1.43 -16.25
CA VAL A 315 0.81 -1.70 -16.72
C VAL A 315 1.45 -2.84 -15.93
N ARG A 316 1.33 -2.84 -14.60
CA ARG A 316 1.90 -3.91 -13.75
C ARG A 316 1.23 -5.25 -14.00
N ALA A 317 -0.09 -5.26 -14.22
CA ALA A 317 -0.82 -6.45 -14.63
C ALA A 317 -0.26 -7.03 -15.94
N LYS A 318 -0.02 -6.19 -16.95
CA LYS A 318 0.55 -6.58 -18.25
C LYS A 318 1.98 -7.12 -18.12
N VAL A 319 2.84 -6.45 -17.36
CA VAL A 319 4.22 -6.90 -17.10
C VAL A 319 4.22 -8.26 -16.40
N ARG A 320 3.39 -8.44 -15.38
CA ARG A 320 3.30 -9.71 -14.63
C ARG A 320 2.68 -10.84 -15.44
N ALA A 321 1.70 -10.56 -16.30
CA ALA A 321 1.20 -11.55 -17.25
C ALA A 321 2.31 -12.01 -18.21
N SER A 322 3.11 -11.06 -18.71
CA SER A 322 4.23 -11.35 -19.61
C SER A 322 5.32 -12.18 -18.93
N LEU A 323 5.61 -11.94 -17.64
CA LEU A 323 6.52 -12.74 -16.82
C LEU A 323 6.07 -14.21 -16.68
N LYS A 324 4.77 -14.49 -16.84
CA LYS A 324 4.19 -15.84 -16.84
C LYS A 324 4.13 -16.46 -18.25
N GLY A 325 4.81 -15.87 -19.23
CA GLY A 325 4.74 -16.28 -20.63
C GLY A 325 3.40 -15.98 -21.29
N ARG A 326 2.55 -15.15 -20.67
CA ARG A 326 1.22 -14.80 -21.18
C ARG A 326 1.29 -13.42 -21.82
N ALA A 327 1.67 -13.38 -23.10
CA ALA A 327 1.53 -12.17 -23.91
C ALA A 327 0.04 -11.93 -24.23
N GLN A 328 -0.72 -11.45 -23.24
CA GLN A 328 -2.16 -11.27 -23.38
C GLN A 328 -2.49 -9.87 -23.88
N GLU A 329 -3.12 -9.78 -25.05
CA GLU A 329 -3.68 -8.51 -25.55
C GLU A 329 -4.86 -8.04 -24.69
N VAL A 330 -5.63 -9.00 -24.15
CA VAL A 330 -6.75 -8.78 -23.23
C VAL A 330 -6.38 -9.26 -21.83
N LEU A 331 -6.39 -8.37 -20.85
CA LEU A 331 -6.15 -8.69 -19.45
C LEU A 331 -7.46 -9.05 -18.75
N GLY A 332 -7.48 -10.22 -18.12
CA GLY A 332 -8.59 -10.64 -17.26
C GLY A 332 -8.36 -10.33 -15.78
N ALA A 333 -9.38 -10.57 -14.96
CA ALA A 333 -9.37 -10.26 -13.53
C ALA A 333 -8.13 -10.80 -12.78
N PRO A 334 -7.66 -12.05 -12.99
CA PRO A 334 -6.46 -12.54 -12.30
C PRO A 334 -5.19 -11.74 -12.61
N ALA A 335 -5.02 -11.26 -13.85
CA ALA A 335 -3.86 -10.43 -14.20
C ALA A 335 -3.97 -9.07 -13.50
N LEU A 336 -5.18 -8.50 -13.44
CA LEU A 336 -5.40 -7.21 -12.81
C LEU A 336 -5.27 -7.27 -11.28
N GLU A 337 -5.72 -8.35 -10.62
CA GLU A 337 -5.45 -8.58 -9.19
C GLU A 337 -3.96 -8.47 -8.89
N GLU A 338 -3.13 -9.10 -9.72
CA GLU A 338 -1.69 -9.05 -9.58
C GLU A 338 -1.11 -7.65 -9.85
N GLY A 339 -1.72 -6.88 -10.75
CA GLY A 339 -1.42 -5.46 -10.94
C GLY A 339 -1.74 -4.60 -9.71
N ILE A 340 -2.90 -4.83 -9.09
CA ILE A 340 -3.32 -4.16 -7.84
C ILE A 340 -2.33 -4.47 -6.73
N ARG A 341 -1.99 -5.75 -6.53
CA ARG A 341 -1.03 -6.17 -5.51
C ARG A 341 0.32 -5.49 -5.69
N ALA A 342 0.80 -5.40 -6.93
CA ALA A 342 2.06 -4.77 -7.22
C ALA A 342 2.02 -3.24 -7.04
N PHE A 343 0.88 -2.58 -7.30
CA PHE A 343 0.74 -1.12 -7.15
C PHE A 343 0.48 -0.68 -5.71
N ASP A 344 -0.33 -1.42 -4.96
CA ASP A 344 -0.79 -0.96 -3.64
C ASP A 344 0.35 -0.84 -2.60
N ALA A 345 1.46 -1.57 -2.82
CA ALA A 345 2.67 -1.46 -2.00
C ALA A 345 3.25 -0.03 -2.04
N ASP A 346 3.29 0.60 -3.21
CA ASP A 346 3.88 1.93 -3.40
C ASP A 346 3.15 3.01 -2.61
N LEU A 347 1.85 2.80 -2.34
CA LEU A 347 1.05 3.75 -1.59
C LEU A 347 1.48 3.80 -0.12
N LEU A 348 2.01 2.70 0.43
CA LEU A 348 2.39 2.60 1.84
C LEU A 348 3.53 3.53 2.23
N ASP A 349 4.47 3.72 1.31
CA ASP A 349 5.64 4.56 1.54
C ASP A 349 5.38 6.05 1.25
N GLN A 350 4.20 6.38 0.72
CA GLN A 350 3.84 7.77 0.46
C GLN A 350 3.65 8.55 1.77
N PRO A 351 4.19 9.77 1.86
CA PRO A 351 4.01 10.60 3.04
C PRO A 351 2.52 10.91 3.25
N THR A 352 2.06 10.81 4.49
CA THR A 352 0.68 11.15 4.85
C THR A 352 0.66 12.26 5.91
N PHE A 353 -0.44 13.01 5.98
CA PHE A 353 -0.60 14.12 6.94
C PHE A 353 -0.71 13.68 8.42
N GLY A 354 -0.69 12.38 8.71
CA GLY A 354 -0.87 11.86 10.07
C GLY A 354 -0.70 10.34 10.20
N THR A 355 0.47 9.81 9.83
CA THR A 355 0.83 8.44 10.23
C THR A 355 1.22 8.44 11.71
N ALA A 356 0.50 7.67 12.53
CA ALA A 356 1.06 7.18 13.77
C ALA A 356 2.04 6.06 13.41
N PHE A 357 3.31 6.28 13.70
CA PHE A 357 4.28 5.19 13.81
C PHE A 357 4.59 4.99 15.28
#